data_AF-A0A1C6BJF6-F1
#
_entry.id   AF-A0A1C6BJF6-F1
#
_cell.length_a   1.000
_cell.length_b   1.000
_cell.length_c   1.000
_cell.angle_alpha   90.00
_cell.angle_beta   90.00
_cell.angle_gamma   90.00
#
_symmetry.space_group_name_H-M   'P 1'
#
loop_
_entity.id
_entity.type
_entity.pdbx_description
1 polymer ?
#
loop_
_entity_poly.entity_id
_entity_poly.type
_entity_poly.pdbx_seq_one_letter_code
_entity_poly.pdbx_strand_id
1 'polypeptide(L)'
;MANDSFITLLDTYVDIMSDAGRIVTNCGNCGQLMIINRANASLTCGRSTCKKERLRKANDDYKKRAMKGPIKEAYLNFDNKCRSYRKKLSDSPELLEKYNKAFDGHREKIRAVKRGLTVKSSSDDIDRYNRMCFDACQDLQDLAKQLKAKVGQNT
;
A
#
# COMPACT_ATOMS: atom_id res chain seq x y z
N MET A 1 -42.62 19.53 25.16
CA MET A 1 -42.08 18.16 25.32
C MET A 1 -42.34 17.34 24.06
N ALA A 2 -41.68 17.67 22.94
CA ALA A 2 -41.87 17.00 21.65
C ALA A 2 -40.56 16.39 21.10
N ASN A 3 -39.45 16.56 21.82
CA ASN A 3 -38.13 16.03 21.43
C ASN A 3 -37.95 14.56 21.83
N ASP A 4 -38.66 14.07 22.86
CA ASP A 4 -38.48 12.69 23.34
C ASP A 4 -39.07 11.65 22.38
N SER A 5 -40.22 11.91 21.77
CA SER A 5 -40.88 10.93 20.88
C SER A 5 -40.06 10.60 19.63
N PHE A 6 -39.37 11.60 19.07
CA PHE A 6 -38.51 11.40 17.89
C PHE A 6 -37.20 10.68 18.24
N ILE A 7 -36.61 10.99 19.39
CA ILE A 7 -35.41 10.29 19.88
C ILE A 7 -35.74 8.83 20.20
N THR A 8 -36.85 8.56 20.91
CA THR A 8 -37.30 7.20 21.19
C THR A 8 -37.54 6.39 19.91
N LEU A 9 -38.08 7.02 18.85
CA LEU A 9 -38.26 6.36 17.56
C LEU A 9 -36.92 5.96 16.92
N LEU A 10 -35.91 6.84 16.98
CA LEU A 10 -34.58 6.56 16.45
C LEU A 10 -33.88 5.44 17.25
N ASP A 11 -33.99 5.45 18.57
CA ASP A 11 -33.43 4.41 19.44
C ASP A 11 -34.07 3.04 19.13
N THR A 12 -35.40 3.00 19.03
CA THR A 12 -36.14 1.79 18.65
C THR A 12 -35.68 1.25 17.29
N TYR A 13 -35.44 2.14 16.33
CA TYR A 13 -34.95 1.75 15.00
C TYR A 13 -33.52 1.18 15.06
N VAL A 14 -32.64 1.76 15.90
CA VAL A 14 -31.28 1.24 16.11
C VAL A 14 -31.33 -0.16 16.74
N ASP A 15 -32.21 -0.39 17.70
CA ASP A 15 -32.39 -1.69 18.34
C ASP A 15 -32.86 -2.76 17.34
N ILE A 16 -33.92 -2.47 16.56
CA ILE A 16 -34.41 -3.37 15.50
C ILE A 16 -33.28 -3.72 14.51
N MET A 17 -32.49 -2.72 14.12
CA MET A 17 -31.35 -2.93 13.23
C MET A 17 -30.26 -3.78 13.88
N SER A 18 -29.98 -3.58 15.16
CA SER A 18 -29.03 -4.38 15.93
C SER A 18 -29.45 -5.85 16.00
N ASP A 19 -30.72 -6.11 16.29
CA ASP A 19 -31.31 -7.45 16.35
C ASP A 19 -31.27 -8.16 14.99
N ALA A 20 -31.46 -7.40 13.90
CA ALA A 20 -31.29 -7.88 12.54
C ALA A 20 -29.81 -8.10 12.12
N GLY A 21 -28.86 -7.99 13.06
CA GLY A 21 -27.43 -8.14 12.79
C GLY A 21 -26.86 -7.01 11.94
N ARG A 22 -27.47 -5.83 11.97
CA ARG A 22 -27.00 -4.62 11.28
C ARG A 22 -26.37 -3.65 12.27
N ILE A 23 -25.59 -2.71 11.74
CA ILE A 23 -25.00 -1.60 12.47
C ILE A 23 -25.37 -0.32 11.72
N VAL A 24 -25.94 0.64 12.45
CA VAL A 24 -26.12 2.01 11.98
C VAL A 24 -24.87 2.81 12.35
N THR A 25 -24.15 3.33 11.37
CA THR A 25 -22.90 4.08 11.59
C THR A 25 -22.68 5.10 10.46
N ASN A 26 -21.87 6.11 10.68
CA ASN A 26 -21.49 7.06 9.63
C ASN A 26 -20.30 6.53 8.82
N CYS A 27 -20.25 6.91 7.54
CA CYS A 27 -19.10 6.70 6.68
C CYS A 27 -17.91 7.48 7.23
N GLY A 28 -16.82 6.80 7.57
CA GLY A 28 -15.59 7.41 8.08
C GLY A 28 -14.86 8.33 7.09
N ASN A 29 -15.38 8.51 5.87
CA ASN A 29 -14.84 9.46 4.90
C ASN A 29 -15.77 10.65 4.61
N CYS A 30 -17.06 10.42 4.33
CA CYS A 30 -18.00 11.48 3.96
C CYS A 30 -19.08 11.77 5.00
N GLY A 31 -19.08 11.10 6.14
CA GLY A 31 -20.06 11.30 7.22
C GLY A 31 -21.47 10.77 6.93
N GLN A 32 -21.75 10.29 5.70
CA GLN A 32 -23.07 9.77 5.34
C GLN A 32 -23.46 8.57 6.22
N LEU A 33 -24.70 8.55 6.71
CA LEU A 33 -25.25 7.42 7.46
C LEU A 33 -25.23 6.14 6.62
N MET A 34 -24.89 5.03 7.25
CA MET A 34 -24.78 3.70 6.66
C MET A 34 -25.47 2.69 7.55
N ILE A 35 -26.19 1.77 6.93
CA ILE A 35 -26.69 0.56 7.60
C ILE A 35 -25.94 -0.61 6.97
N ILE A 36 -25.10 -1.26 7.75
CA ILE A 36 -24.18 -2.31 7.26
C ILE A 36 -24.41 -3.61 8.01
N ASN A 37 -24.14 -4.74 7.36
CA ASN A 37 -24.16 -6.03 8.04
C ASN A 37 -22.99 -6.09 9.03
N ARG A 38 -23.26 -6.48 10.28
CA ARG A 38 -22.26 -6.59 11.35
C ARG A 38 -21.12 -7.54 10.97
N ALA A 39 -21.42 -8.64 10.26
CA ALA A 39 -20.43 -9.62 9.82
C ALA A 39 -19.43 -9.06 8.77
N ASN A 40 -19.83 -8.03 8.01
CA ASN A 40 -19.03 -7.44 6.93
C ASN A 40 -18.97 -5.91 7.06
N ALA A 41 -18.77 -5.42 8.27
CA ALA A 41 -18.83 -4.00 8.57
C ALA A 41 -17.74 -3.21 7.81
N SER A 42 -18.18 -2.36 6.87
CA SER A 42 -17.31 -1.42 6.17
C SER A 42 -17.25 -0.08 6.90
N LEU A 43 -16.05 0.47 7.12
CA LEU A 43 -15.87 1.84 7.64
C LEU A 43 -16.23 2.94 6.61
N THR A 44 -16.55 2.58 5.37
CA THR A 44 -16.89 3.55 4.31
C THR A 44 -18.11 3.13 3.53
N CYS A 45 -18.83 4.11 2.98
CA CYS A 45 -20.03 3.87 2.20
C CYS A 45 -19.71 3.23 0.84
N GLY A 46 -20.76 2.92 0.08
CA GLY A 46 -20.65 2.29 -1.25
C GLY A 46 -19.96 3.16 -2.31
N ARG A 47 -19.85 4.48 -2.08
CA ARG A 47 -19.26 5.42 -3.05
C ARG A 47 -17.80 5.08 -3.33
N SER A 48 -17.46 4.98 -4.61
CA SER A 48 -16.11 4.63 -5.07
C SER A 48 -15.04 5.60 -4.56
N THR A 49 -15.36 6.90 -4.46
CA THR A 49 -14.48 7.94 -3.91
C THR A 49 -14.11 7.68 -2.46
N CYS A 50 -15.08 7.29 -1.62
CA CYS A 50 -14.84 7.01 -0.21
C CYS A 50 -13.98 5.76 0.02
N LYS A 51 -14.21 4.71 -0.79
CA LYS A 51 -13.38 3.49 -0.76
C LYS A 51 -11.93 3.80 -1.17
N LYS A 52 -11.75 4.54 -2.28
CA LYS A 52 -10.42 4.92 -2.77
C LYS A 52 -9.65 5.77 -1.76
N GLU A 53 -10.31 6.76 -1.16
CA GLU A 53 -9.68 7.64 -0.16
C GLU A 53 -9.26 6.88 1.10
N ARG A 54 -10.09 5.94 1.57
CA ARG A 54 -9.70 5.07 2.69
C ARG A 54 -8.50 4.19 2.36
N LEU A 55 -8.45 3.59 1.17
CA LEU A 55 -7.30 2.80 0.74
C LEU A 55 -6.03 3.66 0.67
N ARG A 56 -6.15 4.90 0.17
CA ARG A 56 -5.05 5.87 0.14
C ARG A 56 -4.54 6.16 1.56
N LYS A 57 -5.43 6.54 2.49
CA LYS A 57 -5.08 6.82 3.89
C LYS A 57 -4.40 5.61 4.55
N ALA A 58 -4.98 4.41 4.39
CA ALA A 58 -4.40 3.18 4.94
C ALA A 58 -2.99 2.89 4.39
N ASN A 59 -2.78 3.13 3.10
CA ASN A 59 -1.46 3.00 2.48
C ASN A 59 -0.47 4.06 2.99
N ASP A 60 -0.91 5.30 3.17
CA ASP A 60 -0.07 6.37 3.71
C ASP A 60 0.31 6.11 5.17
N ASP A 61 -0.61 5.61 5.99
CA ASP A 61 -0.33 5.19 7.37
C ASP A 61 0.60 3.98 7.43
N TYR A 62 0.43 3.02 6.53
CA TYR A 62 1.37 1.91 6.37
C TYR A 62 2.77 2.43 6.02
N LYS A 63 2.90 3.35 5.06
CA LYS A 63 4.18 3.95 4.69
C LYS A 63 4.80 4.67 5.89
N LYS A 64 4.06 5.53 6.58
CA LYS A 64 4.55 6.24 7.79
C LYS A 64 5.08 5.26 8.84
N ARG A 65 4.38 4.17 9.11
CA ARG A 65 4.85 3.13 10.05
C ARG A 65 6.05 2.36 9.53
N ALA A 66 6.10 2.06 8.23
CA ALA A 66 7.23 1.39 7.60
C ALA A 66 8.50 2.25 7.64
N MET A 67 8.37 3.57 7.43
CA MET A 67 9.47 4.53 7.52
C MET A 67 10.03 4.70 8.93
N LYS A 68 9.36 4.20 9.99
CA LYS A 68 9.90 4.26 11.36
C LYS A 68 10.99 3.22 11.64
N GLY A 69 11.16 2.22 10.77
CA GLY A 69 12.14 1.15 10.98
C GLY A 69 13.10 1.04 9.80
N PRO A 70 14.43 1.06 10.02
CA PRO A 70 15.41 1.18 8.94
C PRO A 70 15.31 0.04 7.91
N ILE A 71 15.03 -1.19 8.37
CA ILE A 71 14.85 -2.36 7.50
C ILE A 71 13.62 -2.23 6.59
N LYS A 72 12.50 -1.73 7.13
CA LYS A 72 11.25 -1.58 6.38
C LYS A 72 11.34 -0.39 5.43
N GLU A 73 11.95 0.69 5.87
CA GLU A 73 12.24 1.89 5.08
C GLU A 73 13.09 1.55 3.85
N ALA A 74 14.24 0.92 4.03
CA ALA A 74 15.14 0.59 2.92
C ALA A 74 14.47 -0.31 1.88
N TYR A 75 13.71 -1.32 2.33
CA TYR A 75 12.93 -2.17 1.43
C TYR A 75 11.88 -1.38 0.64
N LEU A 76 11.14 -0.50 1.33
CA LEU A 76 10.07 0.28 0.74
C LEU A 76 10.62 1.28 -0.29
N ASN A 77 11.74 1.92 0.02
CA ASN A 77 12.47 2.80 -0.90
C ASN A 77 12.94 2.04 -2.14
N PHE A 78 13.50 0.83 -1.95
CA PHE A 78 13.87 -0.05 -3.06
C PHE A 78 12.69 -0.38 -3.97
N ASP A 79 11.59 -0.92 -3.42
CA ASP A 79 10.44 -1.37 -4.20
C ASP A 79 9.79 -0.18 -4.94
N ASN A 80 9.69 1.00 -4.29
CA ASN A 80 9.11 2.21 -4.90
C ASN A 80 9.97 2.79 -6.03
N LYS A 81 11.29 2.91 -5.82
CA LYS A 81 12.21 3.41 -6.87
C LYS A 81 12.18 2.48 -8.10
N CYS A 82 12.27 1.18 -7.88
CA CYS A 82 12.26 0.20 -8.97
C CYS A 82 10.95 0.18 -9.75
N ARG A 83 9.79 0.42 -9.10
CA ARG A 83 8.52 0.61 -9.81
C ARG A 83 8.51 1.85 -10.69
N SER A 84 9.14 2.94 -10.25
CA SER A 84 9.26 4.16 -11.06
C SER A 84 10.05 3.91 -12.34
N TYR A 85 11.15 3.14 -12.27
CA TYR A 85 11.93 2.76 -13.45
C TYR A 85 11.15 1.83 -14.38
N ARG A 86 10.48 0.82 -13.82
CA ARG A 86 9.57 -0.07 -14.55
C ARG A 86 8.52 0.70 -15.35
N LYS A 87 7.93 1.75 -14.76
CA LYS A 87 6.92 2.59 -15.43
C LYS A 87 7.48 3.29 -16.67
N LYS A 88 8.78 3.60 -16.73
CA LYS A 88 9.41 4.22 -17.91
C LYS A 88 9.56 3.27 -19.10
N LEU A 89 9.35 1.97 -18.87
CA LEU A 89 9.44 0.90 -19.86
C LEU A 89 8.05 0.33 -20.21
N SER A 90 6.96 0.93 -19.72
CA SER A 90 5.59 0.40 -19.92
C SER A 90 5.20 0.27 -21.38
N ASP A 91 5.82 1.08 -22.24
CA ASP A 91 5.46 1.22 -23.65
C ASP A 91 6.10 0.12 -24.51
N SER A 92 6.97 -0.71 -23.94
CA SER A 92 7.60 -1.84 -24.62
C SER A 92 7.52 -3.13 -23.77
N PRO A 93 6.63 -4.07 -24.13
CA PRO A 93 6.47 -5.34 -23.41
C PRO A 93 7.77 -6.14 -23.28
N GLU A 94 8.60 -6.18 -24.32
CA GLU A 94 9.86 -6.93 -24.32
C GLU A 94 10.90 -6.35 -23.34
N LEU A 95 11.04 -5.02 -23.30
CA LEU A 95 11.93 -4.38 -22.33
C LEU A 95 11.41 -4.57 -20.90
N LEU A 96 10.09 -4.52 -20.74
CA LEU A 96 9.44 -4.72 -19.46
C LEU A 96 9.69 -6.13 -18.93
N GLU A 97 9.65 -7.15 -19.78
CA GLU A 97 9.97 -8.53 -19.41
C GLU A 97 11.42 -8.68 -18.94
N LYS A 98 12.39 -8.14 -19.71
CA LYS A 98 13.81 -8.16 -19.34
C LYS A 98 14.06 -7.46 -18.00
N TYR A 99 13.45 -6.30 -17.80
CA TYR A 99 13.53 -5.56 -16.54
C TYR A 99 12.90 -6.33 -15.38
N ASN A 100 11.71 -6.92 -15.57
CA ASN A 100 11.02 -7.65 -14.52
C ASN A 100 11.81 -8.87 -14.04
N LYS A 101 12.44 -9.61 -14.96
CA LYS A 101 13.30 -10.74 -14.61
C LYS A 101 14.47 -10.32 -13.71
N ALA A 102 15.13 -9.21 -14.04
CA ALA A 102 16.21 -8.66 -13.21
C ALA A 102 15.67 -8.18 -11.86
N PHE A 103 14.56 -7.44 -11.86
CA PHE A 103 13.92 -6.93 -10.64
C PHE A 103 13.54 -8.05 -9.68
N ASP A 104 12.92 -9.12 -10.16
CA ASP A 104 12.52 -10.26 -9.33
C ASP A 104 13.73 -10.96 -8.71
N GLY A 105 14.84 -11.09 -9.45
CA GLY A 105 16.10 -11.63 -8.94
C GLY A 105 16.71 -10.80 -7.79
N HIS A 106 16.77 -9.47 -7.93
CA HIS A 106 17.20 -8.59 -6.83
C HIS A 106 16.23 -8.65 -5.65
N ARG A 107 14.93 -8.64 -5.93
CA ARG A 107 13.87 -8.65 -4.92
C ARG A 107 13.92 -9.92 -4.08
N GLU A 108 14.17 -11.07 -4.68
CA GLU A 108 14.32 -12.34 -3.95
C GLU A 108 15.51 -12.31 -2.99
N LYS A 109 16.69 -11.87 -3.47
CA LYS A 109 17.90 -11.73 -2.65
C LYS A 109 17.68 -10.78 -1.46
N ILE A 110 17.11 -9.61 -1.72
CA ILE A 110 16.79 -8.62 -0.68
C ILE A 110 15.79 -9.20 0.34
N ARG A 111 14.76 -9.90 -0.13
CA ARG A 111 13.77 -10.55 0.77
C ARG A 111 14.40 -11.63 1.62
N ALA A 112 15.34 -12.41 1.09
CA ALA A 112 16.05 -13.43 1.85
C ALA A 112 16.82 -12.83 3.02
N VAL A 113 17.60 -11.77 2.78
CA VAL A 113 18.33 -11.07 3.84
C VAL A 113 17.37 -10.41 4.83
N LYS A 114 16.35 -9.71 4.33
CA LYS A 114 15.34 -9.03 5.18
C LYS A 114 14.67 -9.98 6.17
N ARG A 115 14.39 -11.23 5.80
CA ARG A 115 13.77 -12.23 6.70
C ARG A 115 14.65 -12.57 7.89
N GLY A 116 15.98 -12.45 7.76
CA GLY A 116 16.93 -12.67 8.86
C GLY A 116 17.15 -11.45 9.76
N LEU A 117 16.59 -10.28 9.41
CA LEU A 117 16.81 -9.04 10.14
C LEU A 117 15.63 -8.69 11.04
N THR A 118 15.96 -8.17 12.23
CA THR A 118 14.98 -7.66 13.19
C THR A 118 15.41 -6.28 13.68
N VAL A 119 14.55 -5.59 14.44
CA VAL A 119 14.89 -4.30 15.06
C VAL A 119 16.06 -4.42 16.05
N LYS A 120 16.38 -5.63 16.51
CA LYS A 120 17.50 -5.92 17.42
C LYS A 120 18.79 -6.31 16.68
N SER A 121 18.77 -6.39 15.35
CA SER A 121 19.97 -6.65 14.56
C SER A 121 21.02 -5.56 14.77
N SER A 122 22.30 -5.89 14.57
CA SER A 122 23.38 -4.92 14.71
C SER A 122 23.24 -3.78 13.70
N SER A 123 23.83 -2.61 14.01
CA SER A 123 23.87 -1.50 13.06
C SER A 123 24.56 -1.91 11.76
N ASP A 124 25.65 -2.68 11.84
CA ASP A 124 26.42 -3.14 10.68
C ASP A 124 25.58 -4.02 9.73
N ASP A 125 24.76 -4.91 10.30
CA ASP A 125 23.85 -5.75 9.50
C ASP A 125 22.79 -4.92 8.80
N ILE A 126 22.23 -3.93 9.50
CA ILE A 126 21.22 -3.01 8.95
C ILE A 126 21.84 -2.14 7.85
N ASP A 127 23.05 -1.62 8.05
CA ASP A 127 23.76 -0.80 7.07
C ASP A 127 24.16 -1.60 5.83
N ARG A 128 24.62 -2.85 6.02
CA ARG A 128 24.88 -3.76 4.91
C ARG A 128 23.61 -4.02 4.11
N TYR A 129 22.48 -4.24 4.77
CA TYR A 129 21.20 -4.42 4.10
C TYR A 129 20.72 -3.16 3.35
N ASN A 130 20.91 -1.99 3.94
CA ASN A 130 20.59 -0.71 3.32
C ASN A 130 21.41 -0.50 2.05
N ARG A 131 22.72 -0.77 2.09
CA ARG A 131 23.60 -0.75 0.91
C ARG A 131 23.12 -1.70 -0.17
N MET A 132 22.80 -2.95 0.18
CA MET A 132 22.24 -3.93 -0.78
C MET A 132 20.96 -3.43 -1.47
N CYS A 133 20.07 -2.76 -0.74
CA CYS A 133 18.86 -2.16 -1.31
C CYS A 133 19.18 -1.00 -2.25
N PHE A 134 20.19 -0.19 -1.91
CA PHE A 134 20.64 0.94 -2.69
C PHE A 134 21.32 0.50 -3.99
N ASP A 135 22.26 -0.44 -3.91
CA ASP A 135 23.01 -0.97 -5.05
C ASP A 135 22.05 -1.61 -6.05
N ALA A 136 21.11 -2.42 -5.57
CA ALA A 136 20.07 -3.00 -6.44
C ALA A 136 19.19 -1.94 -7.12
N CYS A 137 18.92 -0.80 -6.47
CA CYS A 137 18.23 0.30 -7.16
C CYS A 137 19.08 0.87 -8.29
N GLN A 138 20.38 1.03 -8.06
CA GLN A 138 21.29 1.61 -9.04
C GLN A 138 21.43 0.70 -10.26
N ASP A 139 21.65 -0.60 -10.02
CA ASP A 139 21.72 -1.63 -11.07
C ASP A 139 20.46 -1.61 -11.95
N LEU A 140 19.28 -1.60 -11.33
CA LEU A 140 18.01 -1.58 -12.05
C LEU A 140 17.76 -0.24 -12.74
N GLN A 141 18.19 0.87 -12.18
CA GLN A 141 18.11 2.17 -12.82
C GLN A 141 18.94 2.19 -14.12
N ASP A 142 20.16 1.69 -14.05
CA ASP A 142 21.08 1.69 -15.19
C ASP A 142 20.63 0.68 -16.25
N LEU A 143 20.12 -0.49 -15.84
CA LEU A 143 19.45 -1.42 -16.75
C LEU A 143 18.28 -0.74 -17.47
N ALA A 144 17.41 -0.03 -16.76
CA ALA A 144 16.28 0.65 -17.38
C ALA A 144 16.72 1.73 -18.39
N LYS A 145 17.79 2.48 -18.09
CA LYS A 145 18.39 3.44 -19.03
C LYS A 145 18.94 2.73 -20.28
N GLN A 146 19.70 1.66 -20.09
CA GLN A 146 20.30 0.89 -21.19
C GLN A 146 19.23 0.28 -22.09
N LEU A 147 18.19 -0.33 -21.51
CA LEU A 147 17.06 -0.90 -22.25
C LEU A 147 16.36 0.17 -23.10
N LYS A 148 16.13 1.36 -22.53
CA LYS A 148 15.50 2.47 -23.24
C LYS A 148 16.39 3.06 -24.35
N ALA A 149 17.70 3.17 -24.11
CA ALA A 149 18.65 3.68 -25.10
C ALA A 149 18.76 2.76 -26.34
N LYS A 150 18.70 1.43 -26.15
CA LYS A 150 18.75 0.45 -27.25
C LYS A 150 17.57 0.55 -28.22
N VAL A 151 16.43 1.09 -27.79
CA VAL A 151 15.28 1.32 -28.68
C VAL A 151 15.52 2.51 -29.60
N GLY A 152 16.14 3.58 -29.09
CA GLY A 152 16.44 4.78 -29.88
C GLY A 152 17.58 4.63 -30.89
N GLN A 153 18.31 3.51 -30.87
CA GLN A 153 19.36 3.18 -31.85
C GLN A 153 18.88 2.22 -32.96
N ASN A 154 17.71 1.60 -32.79
CA ASN A 154 17.11 0.65 -33.74
C ASN A 154 15.94 1.25 -34.54
N THR A 155 15.73 2.56 -34.44
CA THR A 155 14.82 3.39 -35.24
C THR A 155 15.62 4.42 -36.01
#